data_AF-A0A420MAQ5-F1
#
_entry.id   AF-A0A420MAQ5-F1
#
_cell.length_a   1.000
_cell.length_b   1.000
_cell.length_c   1.000
_cell.angle_alpha   90.00
_cell.angle_beta   90.00
_cell.angle_gamma   90.00
#
_symmetry.space_group_name_H-M   'P 1'
#
loop_
_entity.id
_entity.type
_entity.pdbx_description
1 polymer ?
#
loop_
_entity_poly.entity_id
_entity_poly.type
_entity_poly.pdbx_seq_one_letter_code
_entity_poly.pdbx_strand_id
1 'polypeptide(L)'
;MSSNTGLAPPYTGAPPSMAEMMAEIHQMRATINTLRARVNEQPNASAQTSNTGRDPREALKPPKPEPFKGQAADVVPFLTRIKGYFRLFQNRLDTPTKKVLFTAPLI
;
A
#
# COMPACT_ATOMS: atom_id res chain seq x y z
N MET A 1 -30.22 -4.33 -5.16
CA MET A 1 -29.28 -3.21 -4.89
C MET A 1 -30.11 -2.06 -4.36
N SER A 2 -30.07 -1.78 -3.05
CA SER A 2 -30.80 -0.66 -2.46
C SER A 2 -29.93 0.58 -2.52
N SER A 3 -30.35 1.55 -3.33
CA SER A 3 -29.69 2.86 -3.46
C SER A 3 -29.97 3.69 -2.22
N ASN A 4 -28.96 3.93 -1.39
CA ASN A 4 -29.00 4.92 -0.30
C ASN A 4 -28.92 6.33 -0.91
N THR A 5 -30.00 6.80 -1.52
CA THR A 5 -30.13 8.16 -2.06
C THR A 5 -31.04 9.01 -1.17
N GLY A 6 -30.89 8.88 0.15
CA GLY A 6 -31.53 9.79 1.09
C GLY A 6 -30.77 11.12 1.10
N LEU A 7 -31.44 12.22 0.74
CA LEU A 7 -30.90 13.56 0.95
C LEU A 7 -30.54 13.69 2.44
N ALA A 8 -29.30 14.11 2.73
CA ALA A 8 -28.91 14.41 4.10
C ALA A 8 -29.90 15.45 4.67
N PRO A 9 -30.41 15.24 5.90
CA PRO A 9 -31.33 16.19 6.49
C PRO A 9 -30.70 17.59 6.54
N PRO A 10 -31.48 18.65 6.30
CA PRO A 10 -30.95 20.01 6.39
C PRO A 10 -30.36 20.23 7.78
N TYR A 11 -29.17 20.82 7.84
CA TYR A 11 -28.53 21.12 9.12
C TYR A 11 -29.39 22.14 9.87
N THR A 12 -30.13 21.68 10.87
CA THR A 12 -31.01 22.50 11.73
C THR A 12 -30.32 22.95 13.02
N GLY A 13 -29.03 22.65 13.19
CA GLY A 13 -28.25 23.06 14.35
C GLY A 13 -27.92 24.55 14.32
N ALA A 14 -27.82 25.15 15.51
CA ALA A 14 -27.19 26.47 15.63
C ALA A 14 -25.75 26.38 15.12
N PRO A 15 -25.26 27.38 14.35
CA PRO A 15 -23.88 27.37 13.88
C PRO A 15 -22.94 27.35 15.10
N PRO A 16 -21.85 26.55 15.07
CA PRO A 16 -20.93 26.48 16.18
C PRO A 16 -20.34 27.86 16.48
N SER A 17 -20.21 28.17 17.77
CA SER A 17 -19.57 29.39 18.22
C SER A 17 -18.10 29.41 17.80
N MET A 18 -17.53 30.61 17.58
CA MET A 18 -16.10 30.77 17.30
C MET A 18 -15.23 30.09 18.37
N ALA A 19 -15.66 30.10 19.63
CA ALA A 19 -14.96 29.45 20.73
C ALA A 19 -14.94 27.91 20.58
N GLU A 20 -16.05 27.32 20.14
CA GLU A 20 -16.19 25.87 19.92
C GLU A 20 -15.35 25.43 18.72
N MET A 21 -15.36 26.22 17.63
CA MET A 21 -14.52 25.96 16.46
C MET A 21 -13.04 26.01 16.80
N MET A 22 -12.62 27.01 17.59
CA MET A 22 -11.22 27.12 18.02
C MET A 22 -10.84 25.96 18.95
N ALA A 23 -11.71 25.56 19.87
CA ALA A 23 -11.49 24.41 20.74
C ALA A 23 -11.30 23.11 19.95
N GLU A 24 -12.12 22.89 18.92
CA GLU A 24 -12.01 21.74 18.02
C GLU A 24 -10.69 21.75 17.23
N ILE A 25 -10.30 22.91 16.68
CA ILE A 25 -9.01 23.07 15.99
C ILE A 25 -7.83 22.77 16.93
N HIS A 26 -7.89 23.24 18.18
CA HIS A 26 -6.87 22.95 19.18
C HIS A 26 -6.80 21.46 19.52
N GLN A 27 -7.95 20.80 19.68
CA GLN A 27 -8.04 19.36 19.91
C GLN A 27 -7.47 18.54 18.75
N MET A 28 -7.78 18.93 17.50
CA MET A 28 -7.21 18.29 16.32
C MET A 28 -5.69 18.42 16.28
N ARG A 29 -5.16 19.61 16.54
CA ARG A 29 -3.70 19.86 16.57
C ARG A 29 -3.01 19.01 17.65
N ALA A 30 -3.57 18.94 18.85
CA ALA A 30 -3.05 18.11 19.93
C ALA A 30 -3.03 16.62 19.57
N THR A 31 -4.10 16.14 18.93
CA THR A 31 -4.23 14.74 18.48
C THR A 31 -3.19 14.42 17.40
N ILE A 32 -3.01 15.29 16.40
CA ILE A 32 -2.00 15.12 15.34
C ILE A 32 -0.59 15.09 15.93
N ASN A 33 -0.28 15.98 16.87
CA ASN A 33 1.03 16.01 17.52
C ASN A 33 1.28 14.74 18.33
N THR A 34 0.27 14.25 19.04
CA THR A 34 0.33 12.99 19.79
C THR A 34 0.54 11.79 18.87
N LEU A 35 -0.16 11.73 17.74
CA LEU A 35 0.01 10.67 16.74
C LEU A 35 1.41 10.71 16.11
N ARG A 36 1.92 11.91 15.77
CA ARG A 36 3.28 12.09 15.25
C ARG A 36 4.33 11.67 16.28
N ALA A 37 4.14 12.04 17.55
CA ALA A 37 5.02 11.60 18.63
C ALA A 37 5.02 10.08 18.75
N ARG A 38 3.85 9.42 18.74
CA ARG A 38 3.77 7.95 18.75
C ARG A 38 4.43 7.29 17.55
N VAL A 39 4.28 7.84 16.35
CA VAL A 39 4.94 7.31 15.14
C VAL A 39 6.45 7.44 15.25
N ASN A 40 6.96 8.55 15.78
CA ASN A 40 8.39 8.75 16.00
C ASN A 40 8.96 7.94 17.16
N GLU A 41 8.16 7.73 18.22
CA GLU A 41 8.54 6.97 19.40
C GLU A 41 8.38 5.46 19.21
N GLN A 42 7.63 4.99 18.20
CA GLN A 42 7.45 3.56 17.94
C GLN A 42 8.78 2.96 17.44
N PRO A 43 9.57 2.31 18.31
CA PRO A 43 10.89 1.83 17.94
C PRO A 43 10.72 0.36 17.59
N ASN A 44 10.64 0.01 16.30
CA ASN A 44 10.94 -1.34 15.79
C ASN A 44 10.52 -2.52 16.69
N ALA A 45 9.35 -2.46 17.34
CA ALA A 45 8.89 -3.45 18.32
C ALA A 45 8.25 -4.66 17.63
N SER A 46 8.86 -5.06 16.51
CA SER A 46 8.69 -6.32 15.80
C SER A 46 10.07 -6.95 15.67
N ALA A 47 10.73 -7.13 16.82
CA ALA A 47 12.01 -7.82 16.94
C ALA A 47 11.79 -9.18 17.61
N GLN A 48 11.00 -10.02 16.93
CA GLN A 48 10.90 -11.47 17.14
C GLN A 48 10.39 -11.99 15.79
N THR A 49 11.17 -12.58 14.88
CA THR A 49 12.30 -13.49 15.04
C THR A 49 13.02 -13.56 13.69
N SER A 50 14.36 -13.55 13.69
CA SER A 50 15.25 -14.03 12.61
C SER A 50 14.90 -13.68 11.16
N ASN A 51 15.36 -12.52 10.67
CA ASN A 51 16.04 -12.34 9.37
C ASN A 51 16.28 -10.84 9.21
N THR A 52 17.49 -10.40 9.59
CA THR A 52 18.11 -9.11 9.30
C THR A 52 17.44 -8.35 8.16
N GLY A 53 16.74 -7.24 8.47
CA GLY A 53 16.47 -6.04 7.65
C GLY A 53 16.44 -6.15 6.11
N ARG A 54 16.16 -7.31 5.55
CA ARG A 54 16.28 -7.58 4.12
C ARG A 54 14.97 -7.12 3.55
N ASP A 55 15.05 -6.07 2.74
CA ASP A 55 13.90 -5.53 2.04
C ASP A 55 13.10 -6.72 1.46
N PRO A 56 11.80 -6.89 1.77
CA PRO A 56 11.00 -7.99 1.24
C PRO A 56 11.07 -8.06 -0.30
N ARG A 57 11.42 -6.94 -0.96
CA ARG A 57 11.70 -6.86 -2.39
C ARG A 57 12.95 -7.63 -2.83
N GLU A 58 13.98 -7.69 -1.99
CA GLU A 58 15.21 -8.44 -2.25
C GLU A 58 15.02 -9.92 -1.97
N ALA A 59 14.33 -10.25 -0.88
CA ALA A 59 14.01 -11.63 -0.52
C ALA A 59 13.13 -12.32 -1.57
N LEU A 60 12.22 -11.57 -2.20
CA LEU A 60 11.29 -12.09 -3.21
C LEU A 60 11.75 -11.87 -4.65
N LYS A 61 12.96 -11.33 -4.87
CA LYS A 61 13.49 -11.12 -6.22
C LYS A 61 13.62 -12.47 -6.94
N PRO A 62 13.04 -12.62 -8.15
CA PRO A 62 13.16 -13.87 -8.90
C PRO A 62 14.63 -14.22 -9.15
N PRO A 63 15.02 -15.51 -9.05
CA PRO A 63 16.38 -15.94 -9.37
C PRO A 63 16.68 -15.72 -10.85
N LYS A 64 17.98 -15.69 -11.20
CA LYS A 64 18.43 -15.62 -12.60
C LYS A 64 17.80 -16.79 -13.37
N PRO A 65 17.26 -16.55 -14.59
CA PRO A 65 16.74 -17.64 -15.39
C PRO A 65 17.86 -18.63 -15.72
N GLU A 66 17.51 -19.90 -15.74
CA GLU A 66 18.36 -20.95 -16.31
C GLU A 66 18.63 -20.65 -17.80
N PRO A 67 19.77 -21.11 -18.35
CA PRO A 67 20.02 -21.01 -19.77
C PRO A 67 18.88 -21.62 -20.58
N PHE A 68 18.40 -20.89 -21.59
CA PHE A 68 17.32 -21.36 -22.43
C PHE A 68 17.77 -22.56 -23.27
N LYS A 69 17.05 -23.68 -23.17
CA LYS A 69 17.40 -24.93 -23.88
C LYS A 69 16.54 -25.15 -25.13
N GLY A 70 15.82 -24.12 -25.58
CA GLY A 70 14.98 -24.18 -26.77
C GLY A 70 13.54 -24.61 -26.52
N GLN A 71 13.12 -24.91 -25.28
CA GLN A 71 11.75 -25.32 -24.97
C GLN A 71 10.98 -24.24 -24.22
N ALA A 72 9.72 -24.02 -24.60
CA ALA A 72 8.85 -23.05 -23.91
C ALA A 72 8.70 -23.38 -22.41
N ALA A 73 8.71 -24.66 -22.07
CA ALA A 73 8.67 -25.15 -20.68
C ALA A 73 9.84 -24.62 -19.82
N ASP A 74 10.98 -24.28 -20.42
CA ASP A 74 12.13 -23.73 -19.70
C ASP A 74 11.91 -22.27 -19.27
N VAL A 75 11.06 -21.54 -20.01
CA VAL A 75 10.87 -20.08 -19.86
C VAL A 75 9.62 -19.75 -19.06
N VAL A 76 8.56 -20.55 -19.21
CA VAL A 76 7.26 -20.34 -18.54
C VAL A 76 7.39 -20.17 -17.02
N PRO A 77 8.11 -21.02 -16.27
CA PRO A 77 8.25 -20.86 -14.83
C PRO A 77 8.93 -19.55 -14.43
N PHE A 78 9.94 -19.14 -15.20
CA PHE A 78 10.66 -17.89 -14.96
C PHE A 78 9.76 -16.67 -15.19
N LEU A 79 9.06 -16.62 -16.33
CA LEU A 79 8.14 -15.53 -16.65
C LEU A 79 7.00 -15.43 -15.63
N THR A 80 6.47 -16.56 -15.18
CA THR A 80 5.44 -16.61 -14.13
C THR A 80 5.94 -15.99 -12.82
N ARG A 81 7.17 -16.33 -12.39
CA ARG A 81 7.79 -15.74 -11.18
C ARG A 81 8.02 -14.24 -11.33
N ILE A 82 8.53 -13.79 -12.48
CA ILE A 82 8.74 -12.38 -12.79
C ILE A 82 7.42 -11.61 -12.76
N LYS A 83 6.35 -12.17 -13.36
CA LYS A 83 5.03 -11.54 -13.38
C LYS A 83 4.43 -11.42 -11.97
N GLY A 84 4.56 -12.45 -11.15
CA GLY A 84 4.15 -12.43 -9.74
C GLY A 84 4.89 -11.36 -8.94
N TYR A 85 6.21 -11.25 -9.11
CA TYR A 85 7.04 -10.25 -8.44
C TYR A 85 6.58 -8.81 -8.74
N PHE A 86 6.41 -8.47 -10.02
CA PHE A 86 6.00 -7.12 -10.40
C PHE A 86 4.56 -6.78 -10.06
N ARG A 87 3.68 -7.78 -9.96
CA ARG A 87 2.32 -7.59 -9.43
C ARG A 87 2.35 -7.12 -7.97
N LEU A 88 3.25 -7.67 -7.15
CA LEU A 88 3.45 -7.27 -5.76
C LEU A 88 4.21 -5.93 -5.62
N PHE A 89 5.16 -5.67 -6.52
CA PHE A 89 6.04 -4.50 -6.47
C PHE A 89 5.90 -3.60 -7.70
N GLN A 90 4.70 -3.10 -7.96
CA GLN A 90 4.39 -2.27 -9.14
C GLN A 90 5.25 -1.00 -9.24
N ASN A 91 5.74 -0.46 -8.11
CA ASN A 91 6.61 0.71 -8.07
C ASN A 91 7.97 0.51 -8.75
N ARG A 92 8.34 -0.73 -9.10
CA ARG A 92 9.56 -1.07 -9.85
C ARG A 92 9.39 -1.01 -11.37
N LEU A 93 8.18 -0.72 -11.84
CA LEU A 93 7.88 -0.56 -13.26
C LEU A 93 7.84 0.93 -13.58
N ASP A 94 8.79 1.38 -14.40
CA ASP A 94 9.01 2.80 -14.68
C ASP A 94 7.86 3.46 -15.43
N THR A 95 7.06 2.69 -16.15
CA THR A 95 5.98 3.21 -17.00
C THR A 95 4.60 2.69 -16.60
N PRO A 96 3.55 3.51 -16.75
CA PRO A 96 2.16 3.09 -16.50
C PRO A 96 1.77 1.86 -17.32
N THR A 97 2.17 1.81 -18.58
CA THR A 97 1.91 0.68 -19.50
C THR A 97 2.49 -0.63 -18.97
N LYS A 98 3.71 -0.61 -18.43
CA LYS A 98 4.31 -1.80 -17.82
C LYS A 98 3.50 -2.25 -16.59
N LYS A 99 3.06 -1.33 -15.73
CA LYS A 99 2.24 -1.67 -14.55
C LYS A 99 0.97 -2.42 -14.94
N VAL A 100 0.24 -1.91 -15.93
CA VAL A 100 -0.99 -2.53 -16.44
C VAL A 100 -0.74 -3.95 -16.97
N LEU A 101 0.33 -4.14 -17.77
CA LEU A 101 0.69 -5.43 -18.36
C LEU A 101 0.95 -6.52 -17.29
N PHE A 102 1.64 -6.15 -16.20
CA PHE A 102 2.00 -7.07 -15.13
C PHE A 102 0.87 -7.32 -14.12
N THR A 103 -0.13 -6.43 -14.06
CA THR A 103 -1.35 -6.63 -13.27
C THR A 103 -2.44 -7.41 -13.99
N ALA A 104 -2.36 -7.54 -15.32
CA ALA A 104 -3.37 -8.24 -16.11
C ALA A 104 -3.57 -9.71 -15.62
N PRO A 105 -4.81 -10.23 -15.69
CA PRO A 105 -5.11 -11.62 -15.37
C PRO A 105 -4.21 -12.61 -16.11
N LEU A 106 -3.98 -13.78 -15.51
CA LEU A 106 -3.44 -14.92 -16.24
C LEU A 106 -4.62 -15.51 -17.02
N ILE A 107 -4.55 -15.42 -18.34
CA ILE A 107 -5.48 -16.11 -19.24
C ILE A 107 -5.10 -17.59 -19.22
#